data_AF-A0A926HEG5-F1
#
_entry.id   AF-A0A926HEG5-F1
#
_cell.length_a   1.000
_cell.length_b   1.000
_cell.length_c   1.000
_cell.angle_alpha   90.00
_cell.angle_beta   90.00
_cell.angle_gamma   90.00
#
_symmetry.space_group_name_H-M   'P 1'
#
loop_
_entity.id
_entity.type
_entity.pdbx_description
1 polymer ?
#
loop_
_entity_poly.entity_id
_entity_poly.type
_entity_poly.pdbx_seq_one_letter_code
_entity_poly.pdbx_strand_id
1 'polypeptide(L)'
;GGHAAIRETLHDGIRLPRAFRVAGFRTDIFDATDLASCRMYRSASEVWSGLAKNAVEGIGAPSRIIFFTTVLGAGQILPFLLCGLAAVGLLQGAALPIAVVAVFLSLYPRLVAAVRFRQPFVFALLHPFGVGMLLLLQWYALARYLLRRPSSWKGRAYETGLTGD
;
A
#
# COMPACT_ATOMS: atom_id res chain seq x y z
N GLY A 1 -23.05 14.91 -9.93
CA GLY A 1 -22.15 13.87 -9.39
C GLY A 1 -20.73 13.88 -9.96
N GLY A 2 -20.27 14.92 -10.68
CA GLY A 2 -18.89 15.01 -11.18
C GLY A 2 -17.91 15.62 -10.16
N HIS A 3 -16.70 16.00 -10.61
CA HIS A 3 -15.65 16.56 -9.75
C HIS A 3 -16.09 17.74 -8.87
N ALA A 4 -17.04 18.57 -9.34
CA ALA A 4 -17.62 19.65 -8.55
C ALA A 4 -18.22 19.16 -7.21
N ALA A 5 -18.77 17.94 -7.17
CA ALA A 5 -19.41 17.36 -5.99
C ALA A 5 -18.41 16.83 -4.93
N ILE A 6 -17.13 16.72 -5.28
CA ILE A 6 -16.10 16.14 -4.41
C ILE A 6 -14.88 17.06 -4.23
N ARG A 7 -15.01 18.34 -4.64
CA ARG A 7 -13.92 19.33 -4.68
C ARG A 7 -13.24 19.57 -3.32
N GLU A 8 -13.93 19.26 -2.24
CA GLU A 8 -13.46 19.45 -0.86
C GLU A 8 -12.75 18.21 -0.30
N THR A 9 -12.71 17.11 -1.06
CA THR A 9 -12.11 15.84 -0.64
C THR A 9 -10.78 15.58 -1.35
N LEU A 10 -9.87 14.87 -0.69
CA LEU A 10 -8.65 14.33 -1.30
C LEU A 10 -8.87 12.99 -2.03
N HIS A 11 -10.06 12.43 -1.92
CA HIS A 11 -10.36 11.01 -2.17
C HIS A 11 -11.06 10.78 -3.50
N ASP A 12 -10.55 11.37 -4.56
CA ASP A 12 -11.17 11.27 -5.90
C ASP A 12 -11.40 9.82 -6.32
N GLY A 13 -10.45 8.92 -6.02
CA GLY A 13 -10.55 7.49 -6.37
C GLY A 13 -11.68 6.72 -5.68
N ILE A 14 -12.24 7.22 -4.58
CA ILE A 14 -13.33 6.56 -3.84
C ILE A 14 -14.62 7.37 -3.94
N ARG A 15 -14.53 8.69 -3.77
CA ARG A 15 -15.68 9.59 -3.74
C ARG A 15 -16.27 9.81 -5.13
N LEU A 16 -15.47 9.87 -6.19
CA LEU A 16 -16.00 10.05 -7.56
C LEU A 16 -16.80 8.84 -8.03
N PRO A 17 -16.30 7.58 -7.92
CA PRO A 17 -17.12 6.42 -8.29
C PRO A 17 -18.38 6.28 -7.43
N ARG A 18 -18.30 6.62 -6.13
CA ARG A 18 -19.48 6.62 -5.24
C ARG A 18 -20.53 7.64 -5.70
N ALA A 19 -20.12 8.87 -6.04
CA ALA A 19 -21.01 9.90 -6.55
C ALA A 19 -21.67 9.51 -7.88
N PHE A 20 -20.94 8.81 -8.76
CA PHE A 20 -21.50 8.27 -10.01
C PHE A 20 -22.54 7.19 -9.74
N ARG A 21 -22.27 6.24 -8.83
CA ARG A 21 -23.24 5.20 -8.45
C ARG A 21 -24.50 5.75 -7.80
N VAL A 22 -24.37 6.75 -6.93
CA VAL A 22 -25.53 7.43 -6.33
C VAL A 22 -26.39 8.12 -7.39
N ALA A 23 -25.77 8.64 -8.46
CA ALA A 23 -26.47 9.25 -9.58
C ALA A 23 -26.98 8.23 -10.63
N GLY A 24 -26.96 6.93 -10.33
CA GLY A 24 -27.48 5.87 -11.21
C GLY A 24 -26.52 5.39 -12.30
N PHE A 25 -25.27 5.87 -12.32
CA PHE A 25 -24.26 5.41 -13.27
C PHE A 25 -23.55 4.15 -12.79
N ARG A 26 -23.08 3.33 -13.73
CA ARG A 26 -22.20 2.18 -13.46
C ARG A 26 -20.75 2.64 -13.51
N THR A 27 -19.92 2.07 -12.65
CA THR A 27 -18.47 2.33 -12.60
C THR A 27 -17.76 1.00 -12.78
N ASP A 28 -16.70 0.98 -13.58
CA ASP A 28 -15.88 -0.20 -13.82
C ASP A 28 -14.39 0.14 -13.67
N ILE A 29 -13.56 -0.88 -13.48
CA ILE A 29 -12.11 -0.77 -13.47
C ILE A 29 -11.59 -1.54 -14.68
N PHE A 30 -10.77 -0.88 -15.48
CA PHE A 30 -10.12 -1.51 -16.63
C PHE A 30 -8.62 -1.24 -16.59
N ASP A 31 -7.87 -2.04 -17.34
CA ASP A 31 -6.43 -1.88 -17.48
C ASP A 31 -6.10 -0.72 -18.43
N ALA A 32 -5.58 0.37 -17.87
CA ALA A 32 -5.19 1.56 -18.61
C ALA A 32 -3.71 1.60 -19.02
N THR A 33 -2.98 0.47 -18.91
CA THR A 33 -1.53 0.39 -19.17
C THR A 33 -1.15 0.95 -20.55
N ASP A 34 -1.96 0.69 -21.58
CA ASP A 34 -1.71 1.16 -22.96
C ASP A 34 -2.30 2.54 -23.26
N LEU A 35 -3.07 3.14 -22.34
CA LEU A 35 -3.75 4.43 -22.57
C LEU A 35 -3.05 5.63 -21.91
N ALA A 36 -2.37 5.41 -20.79
CA ALA A 36 -1.78 6.51 -20.03
C ALA A 36 -0.54 6.07 -19.25
N SER A 37 0.44 6.98 -19.15
CA SER A 37 1.56 6.85 -18.22
C SER A 37 1.60 8.06 -17.30
N CYS A 38 1.95 7.85 -16.03
CA CYS A 38 2.03 8.93 -15.04
C CYS A 38 3.24 8.71 -14.14
N ARG A 39 4.08 9.75 -14.04
CA ARG A 39 5.14 9.83 -13.02
C ARG A 39 4.68 10.79 -11.93
N MET A 40 4.00 10.23 -10.93
CA MET A 40 3.42 11.02 -9.82
C MET A 40 4.48 11.64 -8.91
N TYR A 41 5.60 10.94 -8.69
CA TYR A 41 6.67 11.34 -7.79
C TYR A 41 8.04 11.33 -8.48
N ARG A 42 8.90 12.27 -8.12
CA ARG A 42 10.24 12.43 -8.68
C ARG A 42 11.36 12.15 -7.68
N SER A 43 11.04 12.08 -6.39
CA SER A 43 12.00 11.77 -5.32
C SER A 43 11.42 10.85 -4.25
N ALA A 44 12.28 10.20 -3.46
CA ALA A 44 11.86 9.36 -2.33
C ALA A 44 11.11 10.15 -1.24
N SER A 45 11.51 11.41 -1.02
CA SER A 45 10.82 12.30 -0.07
C SER A 45 9.39 12.60 -0.51
N GLU A 46 9.17 12.84 -1.81
CA GLU A 46 7.83 13.03 -2.36
C GLU A 46 6.97 11.76 -2.24
N VAL A 47 7.55 10.58 -2.50
CA VAL A 47 6.87 9.29 -2.30
C VAL A 47 6.48 9.12 -0.84
N TRP A 48 7.41 9.36 0.09
CA TRP A 48 7.16 9.21 1.52
C TRP A 48 6.06 10.15 2.01
N SER A 49 6.16 11.44 1.71
CA SER A 49 5.14 12.44 2.05
C SER A 49 3.80 12.12 1.40
N GLY A 50 3.82 11.73 0.12
CA GLY A 50 2.65 11.41 -0.67
C GLY A 50 1.90 10.16 -0.19
N LEU A 51 2.61 9.13 0.28
CA LEU A 51 2.00 7.93 0.87
C LEU A 51 1.58 8.16 2.32
N ALA A 52 2.40 8.84 3.13
CA ALA A 52 2.11 9.08 4.54
C ALA A 52 0.83 9.90 4.75
N LYS A 53 0.52 10.83 3.85
CA LYS A 53 -0.69 11.68 3.95
C LYS A 53 -2.00 10.87 3.97
N ASN A 54 -2.05 9.76 3.24
CA ASN A 54 -3.24 8.92 3.08
C ASN A 54 -3.16 7.63 3.93
N ALA A 55 -2.03 7.39 4.60
CA ALA A 55 -1.77 6.12 5.23
C ALA A 55 -2.74 5.84 6.38
N VAL A 56 -3.11 6.85 7.18
CA VAL A 56 -4.02 6.70 8.33
C VAL A 56 -5.46 6.45 7.90
N GLU A 57 -5.92 7.08 6.81
CA GLU A 57 -7.27 6.84 6.29
C GLU A 57 -7.41 5.45 5.64
N GLY A 58 -6.30 4.91 5.14
CA GLY A 58 -6.20 3.55 4.66
C GLY A 58 -5.81 2.56 5.76
N ILE A 59 -4.65 1.94 5.59
CA ILE A 59 -4.20 0.78 6.36
C ILE A 59 -3.71 1.17 7.78
N GLY A 60 -3.11 2.35 7.93
CA GLY A 60 -2.51 2.84 9.16
C GLY A 60 -3.49 3.41 10.19
N ALA A 61 -4.80 3.20 10.02
CA ALA A 61 -5.80 3.58 11.02
C ALA A 61 -5.58 2.79 12.32
N PRO A 62 -5.82 3.38 13.52
CA PRO A 62 -5.63 2.69 14.80
C PRO A 62 -6.34 1.32 14.89
N SER A 63 -7.54 1.21 14.32
CA SER A 63 -8.34 -0.03 14.32
C SER A 63 -7.83 -1.11 13.37
N ARG A 64 -6.99 -0.75 12.38
CA ARG A 64 -6.58 -1.66 11.29
C ARG A 64 -5.07 -1.94 11.27
N ILE A 65 -4.26 -1.06 11.83
CA ILE A 65 -2.80 -1.11 11.70
C ILE A 65 -2.20 -2.42 12.21
N ILE A 66 -2.69 -2.96 13.33
CA ILE A 66 -2.20 -4.23 13.89
C ILE A 66 -2.49 -5.38 12.94
N PHE A 67 -3.75 -5.48 12.46
CA PHE A 67 -4.15 -6.54 11.53
C PHE A 67 -3.28 -6.53 10.27
N PHE A 68 -3.13 -5.38 9.61
CA PHE A 68 -2.34 -5.30 8.39
C PHE A 68 -0.83 -5.44 8.63
N THR A 69 -0.31 -4.95 9.76
CA THR A 69 1.10 -5.19 10.14
C THR A 69 1.36 -6.68 10.28
N THR A 70 0.48 -7.40 10.96
CA THR A 70 0.60 -8.85 11.15
C THR A 70 0.46 -9.59 9.83
N VAL A 71 -0.58 -9.34 9.03
CA VAL A 71 -0.82 -10.07 7.78
C VAL A 71 0.27 -9.79 6.76
N LEU A 72 0.68 -8.53 6.58
CA LEU A 72 1.74 -8.18 5.62
C LEU A 72 3.12 -8.64 6.12
N GLY A 73 3.41 -8.48 7.42
CA GLY A 73 4.65 -8.96 8.01
C GLY A 73 4.79 -10.48 7.90
N ALA A 74 3.76 -11.22 8.32
CA ALA A 74 3.75 -12.68 8.28
C ALA A 74 3.68 -13.24 6.86
N GLY A 75 2.94 -12.60 5.95
CA GLY A 75 2.74 -13.09 4.59
C GLY A 75 3.82 -12.68 3.60
N GLN A 76 4.50 -11.54 3.82
CA GLN A 76 5.40 -10.95 2.83
C GLN A 76 6.84 -10.76 3.31
N ILE A 77 7.11 -10.80 4.61
CA ILE A 77 8.46 -10.61 5.17
C ILE A 77 8.96 -11.88 5.84
N LEU A 78 8.14 -12.46 6.74
CA LEU A 78 8.49 -13.64 7.52
C LEU A 78 8.94 -14.86 6.67
N PRO A 79 8.35 -15.17 5.49
CA PRO A 79 8.80 -16.31 4.69
C PRO A 79 10.28 -16.22 4.30
N PHE A 80 10.75 -15.01 3.98
CA PHE A 80 12.15 -14.78 3.62
C PHE A 80 13.09 -14.93 4.81
N LEU A 81 12.68 -14.44 5.98
CA LEU A 81 13.45 -14.61 7.22
C LEU A 81 13.56 -16.09 7.59
N LEU A 82 12.45 -16.83 7.58
CA LEU A 82 12.45 -18.27 7.84
C LEU A 82 13.30 -19.04 6.83
N CYS A 83 13.24 -18.66 5.55
CA CYS A 83 14.06 -19.27 4.51
C CYS A 83 15.56 -19.03 4.77
N GLY A 84 15.93 -17.80 5.15
CA GLY A 84 17.31 -17.46 5.50
C GLY A 84 17.82 -18.23 6.72
N LEU A 85 17.02 -18.28 7.80
CA LEU A 85 17.36 -19.02 9.02
C LEU A 85 17.49 -20.54 8.77
N ALA A 86 16.60 -21.11 7.96
CA ALA A 86 16.69 -22.51 7.58
C ALA A 86 17.92 -22.79 6.70
N ALA A 87 18.28 -21.88 5.79
CA ALA A 87 19.45 -22.02 4.92
C ALA A 87 20.78 -21.99 5.69
N VAL A 88 20.86 -21.27 6.81
CA VAL A 88 22.05 -21.24 7.69
C VAL A 88 22.02 -22.33 8.78
N GLY A 89 21.07 -23.27 8.71
CA GLY A 89 20.99 -24.40 9.63
C GLY A 89 20.42 -24.07 11.02
N LEU A 90 19.86 -22.87 11.23
CA LEU A 90 19.23 -22.49 12.49
C LEU A 90 17.82 -23.08 12.65
N LEU A 91 17.20 -23.53 11.57
CA LEU A 91 15.95 -24.28 11.57
C LEU A 91 16.17 -25.65 10.93
N GLN A 92 15.60 -26.69 11.53
CA GLN A 92 15.85 -28.09 11.15
C GLN A 92 14.61 -28.76 10.54
N GLY A 93 14.80 -29.97 10.00
CA GLY A 93 13.72 -30.77 9.43
C GLY A 93 13.13 -30.16 8.15
N ALA A 94 11.80 -30.12 8.06
CA ALA A 94 11.09 -29.64 6.87
C ALA A 94 11.03 -28.10 6.76
N ALA A 95 11.72 -27.35 7.63
CA ALA A 95 11.66 -25.89 7.66
C ALA A 95 12.08 -25.23 6.33
N LEU A 96 13.19 -25.69 5.73
CA LEU A 96 13.69 -25.14 4.47
C LEU A 96 12.70 -25.31 3.30
N PRO A 97 12.22 -26.52 2.96
CA PRO A 97 11.27 -26.68 1.85
C PRO A 97 9.96 -25.93 2.10
N ILE A 98 9.45 -25.88 3.34
CA ILE A 98 8.25 -25.10 3.67
C ILE A 98 8.49 -23.60 3.43
N ALA A 99 9.63 -23.07 3.90
CA ALA A 99 9.96 -21.66 3.74
C ALA A 99 10.15 -21.27 2.26
N VAL A 100 10.76 -22.14 1.45
CA VAL A 100 10.89 -21.93 -0.01
C VAL A 100 9.52 -21.84 -0.68
N VAL A 101 8.59 -22.74 -0.34
CA VAL A 101 7.20 -22.69 -0.87
C VAL A 101 6.51 -21.39 -0.44
N ALA A 102 6.67 -20.99 0.83
CA ALA A 102 6.08 -19.76 1.34
C ALA A 102 6.64 -18.50 0.65
N VAL A 103 7.95 -18.44 0.39
CA VAL A 103 8.59 -17.37 -0.40
C VAL A 103 8.00 -17.31 -1.82
N PHE A 104 7.84 -18.47 -2.47
CA PHE A 104 7.25 -18.52 -3.80
C PHE A 104 5.82 -18.00 -3.80
N LEU A 105 4.98 -18.45 -2.86
CA LEU A 105 3.58 -17.99 -2.74
C LEU A 105 3.48 -16.49 -2.41
N SER A 106 4.41 -15.95 -1.63
CA SER A 106 4.50 -14.50 -1.36
C SER A 106 4.83 -13.71 -2.63
N LEU A 107 5.80 -14.16 -3.43
CA LEU A 107 6.23 -13.46 -4.65
C LEU A 107 5.28 -13.64 -5.82
N TYR A 108 4.55 -14.76 -5.89
CA TYR A 108 3.76 -15.15 -7.05
C TYR A 108 2.78 -14.05 -7.53
N PRO A 109 1.93 -13.45 -6.67
CA PRO A 109 1.03 -12.39 -7.10
C PRO A 109 1.78 -11.18 -7.67
N ARG A 110 2.94 -10.87 -7.11
CA ARG A 110 3.76 -9.74 -7.54
C ARG A 110 4.46 -10.01 -8.88
N LEU A 111 4.90 -11.23 -9.11
CA LEU A 111 5.45 -11.68 -10.39
C LEU A 111 4.38 -11.66 -11.49
N VAL A 112 3.18 -12.16 -11.21
CA VAL A 112 2.03 -12.07 -12.14
C VAL A 112 1.72 -10.61 -12.48
N ALA A 113 1.68 -9.73 -11.49
CA ALA A 113 1.47 -8.30 -11.71
C ALA A 113 2.61 -7.67 -12.54
N ALA A 114 3.87 -8.06 -12.30
CA ALA A 114 5.00 -7.55 -13.05
C ALA A 114 4.90 -7.91 -14.54
N VAL A 115 4.51 -9.14 -14.85
CA VAL A 115 4.27 -9.58 -16.25
C VAL A 115 3.05 -8.86 -16.84
N ARG A 116 1.91 -8.89 -16.15
CA ARG A 116 0.64 -8.36 -16.65
C ARG A 116 0.68 -6.86 -16.93
N PHE A 117 1.40 -6.09 -16.11
CA PHE A 117 1.50 -4.63 -16.19
C PHE A 117 2.87 -4.15 -16.67
N ARG A 118 3.68 -5.03 -17.27
CA ARG A 118 5.01 -4.74 -17.85
C ARG A 118 5.95 -3.98 -16.89
N GLN A 119 5.91 -4.33 -15.61
CA GLN A 119 6.77 -3.72 -14.59
C GLN A 119 8.10 -4.47 -14.52
N PRO A 120 9.22 -3.77 -14.24
CA PRO A 120 10.51 -4.42 -14.05
C PRO A 120 10.48 -5.52 -12.97
N PHE A 121 10.96 -6.71 -13.31
CA PHE A 121 11.00 -7.87 -12.40
C PHE A 121 11.76 -7.60 -11.09
N VAL A 122 12.75 -6.71 -11.12
CA VAL A 122 13.49 -6.28 -9.93
C VAL A 122 12.54 -5.75 -8.84
N PHE A 123 11.44 -5.08 -9.21
CA PHE A 123 10.45 -4.60 -8.24
C PHE A 123 9.57 -5.70 -7.65
N ALA A 124 9.52 -6.89 -8.27
CA ALA A 124 8.92 -8.06 -7.66
C ALA A 124 9.86 -8.68 -6.62
N LEU A 125 11.16 -8.77 -6.93
CA LEU A 125 12.16 -9.27 -5.99
C LEU A 125 12.35 -8.37 -4.77
N LEU A 126 12.27 -7.05 -4.95
CA LEU A 126 12.33 -6.06 -3.86
C LEU A 126 11.01 -5.90 -3.09
N HIS A 127 9.99 -6.70 -3.40
CA HIS A 127 8.69 -6.61 -2.74
C HIS A 127 8.73 -6.71 -1.21
N PRO A 128 9.43 -7.68 -0.57
CA PRO A 128 9.54 -7.74 0.90
C PRO A 128 10.10 -6.44 1.51
N PHE A 129 11.11 -5.84 0.86
CA PHE A 129 11.66 -4.56 1.28
C PHE A 129 10.63 -3.43 1.14
N GLY A 130 9.92 -3.36 0.01
CA GLY A 130 8.85 -2.39 -0.21
C GLY A 130 7.71 -2.50 0.81
N VAL A 131 7.32 -3.73 1.19
CA VAL A 131 6.33 -3.96 2.26
C VAL A 131 6.88 -3.51 3.61
N GLY A 132 8.14 -3.79 3.93
CA GLY A 132 8.78 -3.28 5.15
C GLY A 132 8.73 -1.75 5.23
N MET A 133 9.07 -1.05 4.14
CA MET A 133 8.97 0.41 4.06
C MET A 133 7.53 0.90 4.22
N LEU A 134 6.55 0.21 3.61
CA LEU A 134 5.13 0.52 3.76
C LEU A 134 4.67 0.39 5.22
N LEU A 135 5.09 -0.67 5.93
CA LEU A 135 4.76 -0.85 7.33
C LEU A 135 5.37 0.25 8.21
N LEU A 136 6.66 0.58 8.02
CA LEU A 136 7.29 1.69 8.73
C LEU A 136 6.57 3.02 8.49
N LEU A 137 6.16 3.26 7.25
CA LEU A 137 5.43 4.46 6.86
C LEU A 137 4.06 4.54 7.53
N GLN A 138 3.34 3.42 7.68
CA GLN A 138 2.06 3.37 8.38
C GLN A 138 2.19 3.74 9.85
N TRP A 139 3.19 3.18 10.54
CA TRP A 139 3.47 3.51 11.94
C TRP A 139 3.92 4.97 12.10
N TYR A 140 4.76 5.48 11.18
CA TYR A 140 5.13 6.89 11.12
C TYR A 140 3.90 7.80 10.98
N ALA A 141 3.00 7.47 10.05
CA ALA A 141 1.80 8.25 9.80
C ALA A 141 0.82 8.21 10.99
N LEU A 142 0.65 7.05 11.63
CA LEU A 142 -0.15 6.92 12.84
C LEU A 142 0.43 7.77 13.98
N ALA A 143 1.75 7.72 14.21
CA ALA A 143 2.39 8.53 15.25
C ALA A 143 2.18 10.03 14.99
N ARG A 144 2.34 10.49 13.74
CA ARG A 144 2.06 11.87 13.33
C ARG A 144 0.61 12.27 13.58
N TYR A 145 -0.33 11.38 13.28
CA TYR A 145 -1.77 11.58 13.50
C TYR A 145 -2.10 11.69 14.99
N LEU A 146 -1.60 10.78 15.83
CA LEU A 146 -1.80 10.83 17.28
C LEU A 146 -1.18 12.09 17.90
N LEU A 147 -0.08 12.59 17.33
CA LEU A 147 0.55 13.85 17.71
C LEU A 147 -0.12 15.09 17.10
N ARG A 148 -1.28 14.95 16.44
CA ARG A 148 -2.06 16.03 15.79
C ARG A 148 -1.22 16.89 14.85
N ARG A 149 -0.23 16.30 14.17
CA ARG A 149 0.59 17.02 13.20
C ARG A 149 -0.06 16.93 11.83
N PRO A 150 -0.58 18.04 11.28
CA PRO A 150 -1.30 18.00 10.01
C PRO A 150 -0.42 17.50 8.87
N SER A 151 -1.02 16.82 7.91
CA SER A 151 -0.41 16.51 6.63
C SER A 151 -0.71 17.65 5.66
N SER A 152 0.33 18.35 5.19
CA SER A 152 0.21 19.34 4.14
C SER A 152 0.50 18.68 2.78
N TRP A 153 -0.36 18.93 1.80
CA TRP A 153 -0.17 18.42 0.44
C TRP A 153 -0.41 19.51 -0.58
N LYS A 154 0.61 19.79 -1.43
CA LYS A 154 0.56 20.84 -2.47
C LYS A 154 0.07 22.21 -1.95
N GLY A 155 0.54 22.62 -0.78
CA GLY A 155 0.19 23.91 -0.17
C GLY A 155 -1.16 23.97 0.53
N ARG A 156 -1.94 22.87 0.54
CA ARG A 156 -3.19 22.78 1.31
C ARG A 156 -2.95 21.98 2.58
N ALA A 157 -3.29 22.56 3.73
CA ALA A 157 -3.39 21.83 4.99
C ALA A 157 -4.78 21.18 5.04
N TYR A 158 -4.81 19.90 5.35
CA TYR A 158 -6.06 19.18 5.61
C TYR A 158 -6.14 18.94 7.11
N GLU A 159 -7.26 19.31 7.73
CA GLU A 159 -7.48 18.99 9.13
C GLU A 159 -7.49 17.47 9.30
N THR A 160 -6.83 16.98 10.35
CA THR A 160 -6.89 15.58 10.78
C THR A 160 -8.28 15.30 11.37
N GLY A 161 -9.31 15.33 10.53
CA GLY A 161 -10.68 14.99 10.87
C GLY A 161 -11.00 13.61 10.32
N LEU A 162 -11.04 12.60 11.18
CA LEU A 162 -11.94 11.47 10.96
C LEU A 162 -13.37 12.00 11.10
N THR A 163 -13.89 12.67 10.08
CA THR A 163 -15.34 12.77 9.93
C THR A 163 -15.79 11.40 9.46
N GLY A 164 -16.13 10.55 10.42
CA GLY A 164 -16.91 9.36 10.17
C GLY A 164 -18.23 9.77 9.57
N ASP A 165 -18.48 9.29 8.35
CA ASP A 165 -19.79 9.08 7.73
C ASP A 165 -19.70 7.77 6.92
#